data_AF-H6N1A6-F1
#
_entry.id   AF-H6N1A6-F1
#
_cell.length_a   1.000
_cell.length_b   1.000
_cell.length_c   1.000
_cell.angle_alpha   90.00
_cell.angle_beta   90.00
_cell.angle_gamma   90.00
#
_symmetry.space_group_name_H-M   'P 1'
#
loop_
_entity.id
_entity.type
_entity.pdbx_description
1 polymer ?
#
loop_
_entity_poly.entity_id
_entity_poly.type
_entity_poly.pdbx_seq_one_letter_code
_entity_poly.pdbx_strand_id
1 'polypeptide(L)'
;MIRTALAAALLAVAASVVAVTGAPAHAAPLGDTARAVELPGRLTAADAYAATRPGHTGIVVIDRVTGATYADRNADSPVWTASTIKLAIATDLLNRVRSGAITLSPANRADMHAMLNSSDDEATDRLWFAFAGPDHQTFNRDFRAFGMTSLAPQRGFTEFYPYWGFQKDTPRDLARLVDYVLTRTAPADRAYLVGEMRGVAPDQQWGIKSLPANLAPGNKNGWSDEQGGSVMNSIGFAGDNQRFVVAIMNNLAGQGGQAQGKVTVSQVARDLLG
;
A
#
# COMPACT_ATOMS: atom_id res chain seq x y z
N MET A 1 -32.40 -57.45 66.68
CA MET A 1 -31.26 -56.73 67.28
C MET A 1 -30.98 -55.50 66.44
N ILE A 2 -30.87 -54.37 67.12
CA ILE A 2 -30.62 -53.02 66.62
C ILE A 2 -29.29 -52.98 65.86
N ARG A 3 -29.23 -52.30 64.70
CA ARG A 3 -28.28 -51.20 64.41
C ARG A 3 -28.31 -50.79 62.93
N THR A 4 -28.77 -49.55 62.75
CA THR A 4 -28.50 -48.57 61.70
C THR A 4 -27.07 -48.60 61.13
N ALA A 5 -26.91 -48.42 59.82
CA ALA A 5 -25.69 -47.87 59.24
C ALA A 5 -25.94 -47.12 57.90
N LEU A 6 -25.79 -45.80 58.01
CA LEU A 6 -25.27 -44.80 57.07
C LEU A 6 -25.72 -44.80 55.59
N ALA A 7 -26.42 -43.72 55.27
CA ALA A 7 -26.47 -43.11 53.94
C ALA A 7 -25.09 -42.56 53.55
N ALA A 8 -24.64 -42.87 52.33
CA ALA A 8 -23.53 -42.21 51.67
C ALA A 8 -24.09 -41.43 50.47
N ALA A 9 -24.11 -40.10 50.59
CA ALA A 9 -24.40 -39.20 49.49
C ALA A 9 -23.14 -39.07 48.61
N LEU A 10 -23.20 -39.52 47.35
CA LEU A 10 -22.19 -39.21 46.35
C LEU A 10 -22.47 -37.81 45.78
N LEU A 11 -21.63 -36.83 46.14
CA LEU A 11 -21.48 -35.60 45.38
C LEU A 11 -20.54 -35.90 44.19
N ALA A 12 -21.09 -35.94 42.97
CA ALA A 12 -20.28 -35.93 41.75
C ALA A 12 -19.88 -34.48 41.44
N VAL A 13 -18.59 -34.15 41.68
CA VAL A 13 -17.99 -32.89 41.22
C VAL A 13 -17.68 -33.04 39.74
N ALA A 14 -18.45 -32.37 38.88
CA ALA A 14 -18.14 -32.26 37.46
C ALA A 14 -16.99 -31.25 37.27
N ALA A 15 -15.80 -31.74 36.93
CA ALA A 15 -14.68 -30.91 36.52
C ALA A 15 -14.89 -30.47 35.06
N SER A 16 -15.28 -29.22 34.85
CA SER A 16 -15.33 -28.59 33.53
C SER A 16 -13.91 -28.30 33.05
N VAL A 17 -13.38 -29.12 32.15
CA VAL A 17 -12.14 -28.82 31.43
C VAL A 17 -12.46 -27.77 30.37
N VAL A 18 -12.10 -26.50 30.63
CA VAL A 18 -12.10 -25.46 29.60
C VAL A 18 -10.90 -25.73 28.70
N ALA A 19 -11.14 -26.33 27.54
CA ALA A 19 -10.15 -26.42 26.48
C ALA A 19 -9.96 -25.02 25.88
N VAL A 20 -8.90 -24.32 26.30
CA VAL A 20 -8.42 -23.13 25.61
C VAL A 20 -7.78 -23.59 24.31
N THR A 21 -8.56 -23.62 23.22
CA THR A 21 -8.02 -23.81 21.88
C THR A 21 -7.29 -22.52 21.48
N GLY A 22 -6.00 -22.43 21.81
CA GLY A 22 -5.12 -21.43 21.26
C GLY A 22 -5.01 -21.66 19.75
N ALA A 23 -5.47 -20.70 18.95
CA ALA A 23 -5.16 -20.65 17.52
C ALA A 23 -3.63 -20.63 17.34
N PRO A 24 -3.06 -21.29 16.33
CA PRO A 24 -1.62 -21.29 16.13
C PRO A 24 -1.17 -19.87 15.80
N ALA A 25 -0.41 -19.25 16.70
CA ALA A 25 0.37 -18.06 16.39
C ALA A 25 1.31 -18.43 15.25
N HIS A 26 1.06 -17.88 14.06
CA HIS A 26 2.02 -17.99 12.95
C HIS A 26 3.29 -17.27 13.42
N ALA A 27 4.32 -18.06 13.77
CA ALA A 27 5.63 -17.52 14.08
C ALA A 27 6.12 -16.80 12.82
N ALA A 28 6.13 -15.47 12.84
CA ALA A 28 6.79 -14.69 11.80
C ALA A 28 8.24 -15.19 11.70
N PRO A 29 8.79 -15.39 10.49
CA PRO A 29 10.17 -15.84 10.36
C PRO A 29 11.10 -14.92 11.13
N LEU A 30 12.16 -15.49 11.69
CA LEU A 30 13.17 -14.76 12.49
C LEU A 30 13.73 -13.53 11.75
N GLY A 31 13.75 -13.55 10.42
CA GLY A 31 14.21 -12.42 9.60
C GLY A 31 13.29 -11.19 9.65
N ASP A 32 11.97 -11.37 9.57
CA ASP A 32 11.03 -10.23 9.57
C ASP A 32 10.82 -9.67 10.97
N THR A 33 10.91 -10.52 12.00
CA THR A 33 10.91 -10.06 13.39
C THR A 33 12.15 -9.24 13.72
N ALA A 34 13.34 -9.66 13.29
CA ALA A 34 14.56 -8.86 13.42
C ALA A 34 14.45 -7.52 12.68
N ARG A 35 14.02 -7.52 11.41
CA ARG A 35 13.79 -6.29 10.63
C ARG A 35 12.83 -5.32 11.34
N ALA A 36 11.76 -5.84 11.92
CA ALA A 36 10.78 -5.02 12.62
C ALA A 36 11.34 -4.37 13.90
N VAL A 37 12.20 -5.08 14.64
CA VAL A 37 12.89 -4.52 15.81
C VAL A 37 13.86 -3.40 15.39
N GLU A 38 14.52 -3.56 14.25
CA GLU A 38 15.51 -2.61 13.74
C GLU A 38 14.90 -1.41 13.00
N LEU A 39 13.62 -1.48 12.60
CA LEU A 39 12.94 -0.47 11.76
C LEU A 39 13.19 0.98 12.16
N PRO A 40 13.15 1.39 13.45
CA PRO A 40 13.48 2.77 13.84
C PRO A 40 14.88 3.22 13.41
N GLY A 41 15.88 2.36 13.59
CA GLY A 41 17.26 2.63 13.18
C GLY A 41 17.41 2.62 11.66
N ARG A 42 16.72 1.68 10.98
CA ARG A 42 16.70 1.59 9.52
C ARG A 42 16.05 2.80 8.85
N LEU A 43 14.95 3.28 9.41
CA LEU A 43 14.30 4.53 8.97
C LEU A 43 15.23 5.72 9.14
N THR A 44 15.93 5.81 10.28
CA THR A 44 16.92 6.87 10.53
C THR A 44 18.03 6.86 9.48
N ALA A 45 18.55 5.69 9.14
CA ALA A 45 19.57 5.54 8.10
C ALA A 45 19.03 5.92 6.69
N ALA A 46 17.81 5.47 6.36
CA ALA A 46 17.16 5.78 5.11
C ALA A 46 16.87 7.29 4.94
N ASP A 47 16.41 7.97 6.01
CA ASP A 47 16.21 9.43 6.01
C ASP A 47 17.54 10.18 5.87
N ALA A 48 18.59 9.74 6.57
CA ALA A 48 19.92 10.33 6.44
C ALA A 48 20.49 10.20 5.01
N TYR A 49 20.31 9.03 4.38
CA TYR A 49 20.65 8.85 2.96
C TYR A 49 19.82 9.79 2.09
N ALA A 50 18.50 9.79 2.24
CA ALA A 50 17.60 10.62 1.44
C ALA A 50 17.91 12.12 1.53
N ALA A 51 18.35 12.60 2.70
CA ALA A 51 18.76 13.99 2.90
C ALA A 51 20.01 14.40 2.11
N THR A 52 20.80 13.45 1.59
CA THR A 52 21.94 13.71 0.68
C THR A 52 21.54 13.78 -0.80
N ARG A 53 20.25 13.54 -1.11
CA ARG A 53 19.74 13.41 -2.47
C ARG A 53 18.99 14.68 -2.90
N PRO A 54 18.82 14.92 -4.21
CA PRO A 54 18.08 16.08 -4.71
C PRO A 54 16.63 16.16 -4.18
N GLY A 55 16.23 17.36 -3.79
CA GLY A 55 14.87 17.66 -3.34
C GLY A 55 14.56 17.10 -1.95
N HIS A 56 13.35 16.56 -1.77
CA HIS A 56 12.93 15.92 -0.52
C HIS A 56 12.27 14.57 -0.79
N THR A 57 12.37 13.67 0.18
CA THR A 57 11.76 12.34 0.13
C THR A 57 10.96 12.14 1.40
N GLY A 58 9.68 11.79 1.25
CA GLY A 58 8.84 11.34 2.36
C GLY A 58 8.76 9.82 2.39
N ILE A 59 8.84 9.25 3.59
CA ILE A 59 8.97 7.82 3.86
C ILE A 59 7.97 7.44 4.94
N VAL A 60 7.15 6.43 4.66
CA VAL A 60 6.27 5.81 5.65
C VAL A 60 6.39 4.29 5.55
N VAL A 61 6.51 3.64 6.70
CA VAL A 61 6.45 2.19 6.86
C VAL A 61 5.40 1.81 7.89
N ILE A 62 4.51 0.89 7.56
CA ILE A 62 3.56 0.29 8.52
C ILE A 62 3.96 -1.17 8.71
N ASP A 63 4.26 -1.56 9.96
CA ASP A 63 4.39 -2.96 10.34
C ASP A 63 2.99 -3.50 10.69
N ARG A 64 2.39 -4.26 9.78
CA ARG A 64 1.03 -4.79 9.93
C ARG A 64 0.87 -5.83 11.03
N VAL A 65 1.97 -6.40 11.54
CA VAL A 65 1.93 -7.35 12.65
C VAL A 65 1.81 -6.62 13.99
N THR A 66 2.54 -5.52 14.16
CA THR A 66 2.53 -4.73 15.41
C THR A 66 1.54 -3.58 15.38
N GLY A 67 1.10 -3.16 14.19
CA GLY A 67 0.30 -1.95 13.98
C GLY A 67 1.11 -0.65 14.05
N ALA A 68 2.43 -0.73 14.26
CA ALA A 68 3.29 0.45 14.37
C ALA A 68 3.45 1.12 13.01
N THR A 69 3.41 2.45 13.01
CA THR A 69 3.74 3.29 11.85
C THR A 69 5.02 4.07 12.14
N TYR A 70 5.99 3.96 11.24
CA TYR A 70 7.25 4.68 11.26
C TYR A 70 7.27 5.65 10.08
N ALA A 71 7.67 6.89 10.31
CA ALA A 71 7.58 7.95 9.31
C ALA A 71 8.71 8.97 9.49
N ASP A 72 9.22 9.50 8.38
CA ASP A 72 10.15 10.62 8.40
C ASP A 72 9.42 11.97 8.56
N ARG A 73 10.17 13.07 8.56
CA ARG A 73 9.61 14.43 8.68
C ARG A 73 8.79 14.87 7.46
N ASN A 74 8.99 14.28 6.29
CA ASN A 74 8.28 14.65 5.06
C ASN A 74 7.08 13.73 4.76
N ALA A 75 6.69 12.86 5.69
CA ALA A 75 5.59 11.90 5.52
C ALA A 75 4.23 12.53 5.20
N ASP A 76 4.04 13.80 5.54
CA ASP A 76 2.83 14.59 5.27
C ASP A 76 3.06 15.69 4.21
N SER A 77 4.23 15.70 3.56
CA SER A 77 4.51 16.64 2.47
C SER A 77 3.78 16.24 1.19
N PRO A 78 3.03 17.16 0.55
CA PRO A 78 2.32 16.85 -0.68
C PRO A 78 3.30 16.72 -1.86
N VAL A 79 3.24 15.59 -2.54
CA VAL A 79 3.99 15.26 -3.75
C VAL A 79 3.00 14.85 -4.83
N TRP A 80 3.31 15.16 -6.10
CA TRP A 80 2.51 14.66 -7.21
C TRP A 80 2.42 13.14 -7.15
N THR A 81 1.22 12.58 -7.24
CA THR A 81 1.03 11.13 -7.17
C THR A 81 1.73 10.43 -8.34
N ALA A 82 1.74 11.09 -9.51
CA ALA A 82 2.02 10.45 -10.77
C ALA A 82 1.20 9.14 -10.87
N SER A 83 1.79 8.07 -11.39
CA SER A 83 1.11 6.78 -11.56
C SER A 83 0.82 5.98 -10.26
N THR A 84 1.17 6.45 -9.06
CA THR A 84 0.80 5.71 -7.83
C THR A 84 -0.72 5.72 -7.57
N ILE A 85 -1.43 6.75 -8.05
CA ILE A 85 -2.89 6.88 -7.94
C ILE A 85 -3.64 5.75 -8.64
N LYS A 86 -3.02 5.09 -9.62
CA LYS A 86 -3.60 3.98 -10.38
C LYS A 86 -3.97 2.78 -9.50
N LEU A 87 -3.27 2.59 -8.37
CA LEU A 87 -3.66 1.60 -7.37
C LEU A 87 -5.01 1.95 -6.71
N ALA A 88 -5.26 3.23 -6.44
CA ALA A 88 -6.53 3.70 -5.90
C ALA A 88 -7.66 3.52 -6.93
N ILE A 89 -7.41 3.85 -8.21
CA ILE A 89 -8.36 3.62 -9.31
C ILE A 89 -8.76 2.15 -9.36
N ALA A 90 -7.81 1.22 -9.43
CA ALA A 90 -8.11 -0.21 -9.48
C ALA A 90 -8.87 -0.70 -8.23
N THR A 91 -8.50 -0.21 -7.05
CA THR A 91 -9.17 -0.55 -5.78
C THR A 91 -10.63 -0.07 -5.76
N ASP A 92 -10.89 1.16 -6.22
CA ASP A 92 -12.25 1.70 -6.36
C ASP A 92 -13.11 0.89 -7.34
N LEU A 93 -12.58 0.61 -8.53
CA LEU A 93 -13.28 -0.16 -9.55
C LEU A 93 -13.69 -1.54 -9.01
N LEU A 94 -12.79 -2.24 -8.32
CA LEU A 94 -13.09 -3.55 -7.74
C LEU A 94 -14.14 -3.46 -6.62
N ASN A 95 -14.05 -2.44 -5.76
CA ASN A 95 -15.06 -2.21 -4.72
C ASN A 95 -16.45 -1.93 -5.31
N ARG A 96 -16.52 -1.14 -6.39
CA ARG A 96 -17.78 -0.82 -7.07
C ARG A 96 -18.34 -1.99 -7.87
N VAL A 97 -17.50 -2.86 -8.43
CA VAL A 97 -17.95 -4.14 -9.00
C VAL A 97 -18.56 -5.00 -7.91
N ARG A 98 -17.91 -5.09 -6.76
CA ARG A 98 -18.37 -5.94 -5.65
C ARG A 98 -19.67 -5.46 -5.04
N SER A 99 -19.90 -4.15 -4.96
CA SER A 99 -21.18 -3.59 -4.50
C SER A 99 -22.29 -3.67 -5.55
N GLY A 100 -21.99 -4.10 -6.77
CA GLY A 100 -22.94 -4.09 -7.90
C GLY A 100 -23.18 -2.70 -8.50
N ALA A 101 -22.40 -1.69 -8.11
CA ALA A 101 -22.54 -0.32 -8.62
C ALA A 101 -22.05 -0.16 -10.07
N ILE A 102 -21.10 -1.00 -10.51
CA ILE A 102 -20.62 -1.04 -11.90
C ILE A 102 -20.39 -2.48 -12.36
N THR A 103 -20.21 -2.65 -13.67
CA THR A 103 -19.66 -3.88 -14.26
C THR A 103 -18.42 -3.53 -15.07
N LEU A 104 -17.36 -4.33 -14.96
CA LEU A 104 -16.19 -4.22 -15.82
C LEU A 104 -16.31 -5.19 -17.00
N SER A 105 -16.24 -4.64 -18.21
CA SER A 105 -16.12 -5.43 -19.42
C SER A 105 -14.77 -6.17 -19.46
N PRO A 106 -14.59 -7.18 -20.33
CA PRO A 106 -13.28 -7.78 -20.58
C PRO A 106 -12.21 -6.75 -20.98
N ALA A 107 -12.58 -5.73 -21.78
CA ALA A 107 -11.67 -4.65 -22.17
C ALA A 107 -11.25 -3.80 -20.95
N ASN A 108 -12.19 -3.47 -20.06
CA ASN A 108 -11.87 -2.71 -18.85
C ASN A 108 -10.94 -3.51 -17.92
N ARG A 109 -11.07 -4.85 -17.89
CA ARG A 109 -10.15 -5.72 -17.13
C ARG A 109 -8.75 -5.76 -17.75
N ALA A 110 -8.67 -5.78 -19.08
CA ALA A 110 -7.39 -5.68 -19.78
C ALA A 110 -6.72 -4.31 -19.55
N ASP A 111 -7.50 -3.22 -19.56
CA ASP A 111 -7.02 -1.88 -19.24
C ASP A 111 -6.52 -1.81 -17.79
N MET A 112 -7.24 -2.40 -16.84
CA MET A 112 -6.82 -2.41 -15.43
C MET A 112 -5.52 -3.20 -15.23
N HIS A 113 -5.34 -4.31 -15.95
CA HIS A 113 -4.08 -5.05 -15.98
C HIS A 113 -2.94 -4.18 -16.54
N ALA A 114 -3.09 -3.59 -17.73
CA ALA A 114 -2.07 -2.73 -18.33
C ALA A 114 -1.71 -1.53 -17.44
N MET A 115 -2.73 -0.89 -16.85
CA MET A 115 -2.60 0.22 -15.91
C MET A 115 -1.77 -0.14 -14.66
N LEU A 116 -1.91 -1.35 -14.12
CA LEU A 116 -1.15 -1.79 -12.95
C LEU A 116 0.22 -2.37 -13.33
N ASN A 117 0.30 -3.10 -14.44
CA ASN A 117 1.47 -3.88 -14.85
C ASN A 117 2.60 -3.03 -15.44
N SER A 118 2.30 -2.29 -16.52
CA SER A 118 3.26 -1.43 -17.23
C SER A 118 3.02 0.05 -16.98
N SER A 119 2.04 0.38 -16.12
CA SER A 119 1.66 1.76 -15.84
C SER A 119 1.08 2.51 -17.04
N ASP A 120 0.38 1.82 -17.94
CA ASP A 120 -0.19 2.37 -19.17
C ASP A 120 -1.13 3.56 -18.94
N ASP A 121 -0.86 4.72 -19.56
CA ASP A 121 -1.62 5.96 -19.39
C ASP A 121 -2.92 5.96 -20.19
N GLU A 122 -2.93 5.41 -21.40
CA GLU A 122 -4.13 5.36 -22.24
C GLU A 122 -5.20 4.42 -21.64
N ALA A 123 -4.76 3.29 -21.08
CA ALA A 123 -5.62 2.40 -20.31
C ALA A 123 -6.17 3.09 -19.06
N THR A 124 -5.35 3.92 -18.41
CA THR A 124 -5.79 4.72 -17.25
C THR A 124 -6.83 5.75 -17.66
N ASP A 125 -6.63 6.44 -18.78
CA ASP A 125 -7.59 7.40 -19.32
C ASP A 125 -8.93 6.75 -19.64
N ARG A 126 -8.93 5.62 -20.34
CA ARG A 126 -10.16 4.87 -20.65
C ARG A 126 -10.92 4.50 -19.39
N LEU A 127 -10.24 3.98 -18.37
CA LEU A 127 -10.86 3.65 -17.09
C LEU A 127 -11.34 4.89 -16.33
N TRP A 128 -10.54 5.96 -16.30
CA TRP A 128 -10.87 7.19 -15.61
C TRP A 128 -12.15 7.79 -16.20
N PHE A 129 -12.18 8.05 -17.50
CA PHE A 129 -13.33 8.69 -18.14
C PHE A 129 -14.57 7.79 -18.16
N ALA A 130 -14.40 6.46 -18.24
CA ALA A 130 -15.54 5.56 -18.15
C ALA A 130 -16.22 5.55 -16.77
N PHE A 131 -15.48 5.82 -15.70
CA PHE A 131 -15.95 5.56 -14.32
C PHE A 131 -15.88 6.73 -13.34
N ALA A 132 -15.34 7.89 -13.74
CA ALA A 132 -15.26 9.08 -12.90
C ALA A 132 -16.64 9.75 -12.66
N GLY A 133 -17.66 9.32 -13.38
CA GLY A 133 -19.00 9.90 -13.33
C GLY A 133 -19.08 11.22 -14.11
N PRO A 134 -20.29 11.77 -14.30
CA PRO A 134 -20.52 12.94 -15.16
C PRO A 134 -19.86 14.22 -14.65
N ASP A 135 -19.58 14.32 -13.35
CA ASP A 135 -18.90 15.46 -12.72
C ASP A 135 -17.40 15.21 -12.47
N HIS A 136 -16.90 14.03 -12.87
CA HIS A 136 -15.54 13.54 -12.70
C HIS A 136 -15.11 13.36 -11.23
N GLN A 137 -16.00 13.53 -10.24
CA GLN A 137 -15.63 13.54 -8.82
C GLN A 137 -15.65 12.16 -8.15
N THR A 138 -16.17 11.13 -8.83
CA THR A 138 -16.46 9.83 -8.20
C THR A 138 -15.21 9.23 -7.56
N PHE A 139 -14.11 9.14 -8.31
CA PHE A 139 -12.85 8.61 -7.78
C PHE A 139 -12.34 9.40 -6.57
N ASN A 140 -12.26 10.73 -6.67
CA ASN A 140 -11.75 11.57 -5.58
C ASN A 140 -12.60 11.48 -4.30
N ARG A 141 -13.92 11.34 -4.43
CA ARG A 141 -14.81 11.09 -3.29
C ARG A 141 -14.53 9.73 -2.66
N ASP A 142 -14.42 8.70 -3.49
CA ASP A 142 -14.36 7.31 -3.04
C ASP A 142 -12.97 6.97 -2.47
N PHE A 143 -11.89 7.59 -2.98
CA PHE A 143 -10.52 7.43 -2.47
C PHE A 143 -10.34 7.83 -1.00
N ARG A 144 -11.19 8.72 -0.47
CA ARG A 144 -11.17 9.08 0.96
C ARG A 144 -11.41 7.85 1.86
N ALA A 145 -12.17 6.86 1.39
CA ALA A 145 -12.41 5.61 2.12
C ALA A 145 -11.14 4.74 2.27
N PHE A 146 -10.11 4.98 1.44
CA PHE A 146 -8.83 4.29 1.49
C PHE A 146 -7.82 5.00 2.41
N GLY A 147 -8.24 6.08 3.06
CA GLY A 147 -7.38 6.91 3.90
C GLY A 147 -6.64 8.01 3.12
N MET A 148 -6.94 8.21 1.84
CA MET A 148 -6.41 9.31 1.01
C MET A 148 -7.18 10.61 1.24
N THR A 149 -7.10 11.12 2.46
CA THR A 149 -7.87 12.29 2.92
C THR A 149 -7.26 13.65 2.55
N SER A 150 -5.96 13.66 2.25
CA SER A 150 -5.16 14.83 1.85
C SER A 150 -5.00 14.94 0.33
N LEU A 151 -5.51 13.97 -0.43
CA LEU A 151 -5.48 13.99 -1.89
C LEU A 151 -6.11 15.26 -2.44
N ALA A 152 -5.34 15.99 -3.24
CA ALA A 152 -5.70 17.27 -3.79
C ALA A 152 -5.51 17.28 -5.32
N PRO A 153 -6.60 17.25 -6.12
CA PRO A 153 -6.50 17.47 -7.56
C PRO A 153 -6.07 18.91 -7.86
N GLN A 154 -5.25 19.08 -8.90
CA GLN A 154 -4.65 20.35 -9.28
C GLN A 154 -5.33 20.91 -10.55
N ARG A 155 -5.53 22.23 -10.59
CA ARG A 155 -6.15 22.93 -11.74
C ARG A 155 -5.08 23.49 -12.67
N GLY A 156 -5.46 23.73 -13.93
CA GLY A 156 -4.63 24.49 -14.89
C GLY A 156 -3.75 23.66 -15.81
N PHE A 157 -3.94 22.33 -15.84
CA PHE A 157 -3.14 21.40 -16.65
C PHE A 157 -3.93 20.72 -17.78
N THR A 158 -5.25 20.65 -17.66
CA THR A 158 -6.17 20.10 -18.65
C THR A 158 -7.56 20.71 -18.47
N GLU A 159 -8.45 20.54 -19.44
CA GLU A 159 -9.86 20.98 -19.37
C GLU A 159 -10.71 20.14 -18.40
N PHE A 160 -10.25 18.92 -18.08
CA PHE A 160 -10.93 18.02 -17.15
C PHE A 160 -10.54 18.30 -15.69
N TYR A 161 -11.52 18.31 -14.79
CA TYR A 161 -11.23 18.46 -13.36
C TYR A 161 -12.24 17.68 -12.48
N PRO A 162 -11.78 16.78 -11.60
CA PRO A 162 -10.39 16.32 -11.45
C PRO A 162 -9.95 15.42 -12.61
N TYR A 163 -8.64 15.28 -12.78
CA TYR A 163 -8.02 14.33 -13.71
C TYR A 163 -6.94 13.55 -12.96
N TRP A 164 -6.82 12.24 -13.23
CA TRP A 164 -5.92 11.35 -12.48
C TRP A 164 -4.46 11.77 -12.57
N GLY A 165 -4.03 12.32 -13.71
CA GLY A 165 -2.64 12.70 -13.96
C GLY A 165 -2.18 13.90 -13.14
N PHE A 166 -3.10 14.74 -12.65
CA PHE A 166 -2.76 15.99 -11.96
C PHE A 166 -3.28 16.03 -10.53
N GLN A 167 -2.76 15.14 -9.68
CA GLN A 167 -3.11 15.09 -8.26
C GLN A 167 -1.87 15.10 -7.37
N LYS A 168 -1.98 15.74 -6.21
CA LYS A 168 -0.98 15.66 -5.14
C LYS A 168 -1.54 14.90 -3.96
N ASP A 169 -0.71 14.08 -3.34
CA ASP A 169 -1.04 13.37 -2.11
C ASP A 169 0.21 13.26 -1.22
N THR A 170 0.07 12.59 -0.08
CA THR A 170 1.15 12.41 0.90
C THR A 170 1.63 10.96 0.96
N PRO A 171 2.89 10.71 1.35
CA PRO A 171 3.38 9.37 1.64
C PRO A 171 2.48 8.61 2.63
N ARG A 172 1.96 9.31 3.66
CA ARG A 172 1.08 8.72 4.67
C ARG A 172 -0.23 8.20 4.08
N ASP A 173 -0.85 8.97 3.20
CA ASP A 173 -2.11 8.60 2.57
C ASP A 173 -1.92 7.44 1.58
N LEU A 174 -0.81 7.42 0.83
CA LEU A 174 -0.50 6.27 -0.02
C LEU A 174 -0.12 5.02 0.78
N ALA A 175 0.50 5.15 1.95
CA ALA A 175 0.70 4.01 2.86
C ALA A 175 -0.64 3.46 3.37
N ARG A 176 -1.60 4.34 3.72
CA ARG A 176 -2.96 3.93 4.10
C ARG A 176 -3.70 3.24 2.97
N LEU A 177 -3.54 3.70 1.72
CA LEU A 177 -4.08 3.02 0.54
C LEU A 177 -3.57 1.58 0.43
N VAL A 178 -2.26 1.37 0.54
CA VAL A 178 -1.69 0.01 0.45
C VAL A 178 -2.15 -0.85 1.63
N ASP A 179 -2.19 -0.29 2.85
CA ASP A 179 -2.72 -1.02 4.01
C ASP A 179 -4.21 -1.39 3.84
N TYR A 180 -5.02 -0.48 3.29
CA TYR A 180 -6.42 -0.75 2.94
C TYR A 180 -6.53 -1.93 1.95
N VAL A 181 -5.71 -1.92 0.89
CA VAL A 181 -5.66 -3.02 -0.09
C VAL A 181 -5.36 -4.36 0.60
N LEU A 182 -4.44 -4.37 1.57
CA LEU A 182 -4.04 -5.59 2.25
C LEU A 182 -5.02 -6.04 3.35
N THR A 183 -5.74 -5.13 3.99
CA THR A 183 -6.52 -5.44 5.21
C THR A 183 -8.03 -5.36 5.02
N ARG A 184 -8.53 -4.50 4.15
CA ARG A 184 -9.96 -4.18 4.00
C ARG A 184 -10.57 -4.64 2.67
N THR A 185 -9.77 -4.77 1.62
CA THR A 185 -10.24 -5.27 0.33
C THR A 185 -10.64 -6.75 0.43
N ALA A 186 -11.74 -7.10 -0.25
CA ALA A 186 -12.25 -8.47 -0.26
C ALA A 186 -11.18 -9.48 -0.75
N PRO A 187 -11.14 -10.72 -0.23
CA PRO A 187 -10.02 -11.62 -0.45
C PRO A 187 -9.62 -11.87 -1.91
N ALA A 188 -10.60 -12.04 -2.82
CA ALA A 188 -10.34 -12.27 -4.24
C ALA A 188 -9.75 -11.03 -4.94
N ASP A 189 -10.28 -9.84 -4.63
CA ASP A 189 -9.83 -8.58 -5.21
C ASP A 189 -8.44 -8.20 -4.67
N ARG A 190 -8.21 -8.46 -3.38
CA ARG A 190 -6.89 -8.33 -2.75
C ARG A 190 -5.87 -9.26 -3.40
N ALA A 191 -6.23 -10.52 -3.64
CA ALA A 191 -5.34 -11.47 -4.30
C ALA A 191 -4.97 -11.01 -5.73
N TYR A 192 -5.93 -10.46 -6.46
CA TYR A 192 -5.70 -9.85 -7.77
C TYR A 192 -4.72 -8.66 -7.68
N LEU A 193 -5.02 -7.66 -6.85
CA LEU A 193 -4.17 -6.47 -6.69
C LEU A 193 -2.74 -6.83 -6.23
N VAL A 194 -2.60 -7.74 -5.27
CA VAL A 194 -1.30 -8.24 -4.80
C VAL A 194 -0.55 -8.96 -5.93
N GLY A 195 -1.26 -9.72 -6.76
CA GLY A 195 -0.70 -10.38 -7.94
C GLY A 195 -0.15 -9.37 -8.95
N GLU A 196 -0.94 -8.36 -9.31
CA GLU A 196 -0.54 -7.30 -10.24
C GLU A 196 0.68 -6.52 -9.71
N MET A 197 0.66 -6.10 -8.44
CA MET A 197 1.77 -5.38 -7.81
C MET A 197 3.06 -6.21 -7.73
N ARG A 198 2.96 -7.54 -7.63
CA ARG A 198 4.14 -8.43 -7.67
C ARG A 198 4.65 -8.67 -9.10
N GLY A 199 3.73 -8.70 -10.07
CA GLY A 199 3.95 -9.09 -11.45
C GLY A 199 4.26 -7.94 -12.40
N VAL A 200 4.58 -6.74 -11.90
CA VAL A 200 4.84 -5.56 -12.72
C VAL A 200 5.91 -5.79 -13.80
N ALA A 201 5.76 -5.08 -14.93
CA ALA A 201 6.64 -5.15 -16.09
C ALA A 201 8.10 -4.76 -15.76
N PRO A 202 9.09 -5.16 -16.59
CA PRO A 202 10.51 -4.93 -16.31
C PRO A 202 10.89 -3.46 -16.02
N ASP A 203 10.26 -2.51 -16.71
CA ASP A 203 10.48 -1.08 -16.54
C ASP A 203 9.97 -0.54 -15.18
N GLN A 204 9.12 -1.31 -14.49
CA GLN A 204 8.60 -1.05 -13.15
C GLN A 204 9.43 -1.69 -12.02
N GLN A 205 10.46 -2.48 -12.33
CA GLN A 205 11.24 -3.25 -11.35
C GLN A 205 12.33 -2.41 -10.66
N TRP A 206 11.91 -1.32 -10.02
CA TRP A 206 12.72 -0.42 -9.21
C TRP A 206 11.93 0.04 -7.98
N GLY A 207 12.58 0.79 -7.06
CA GLY A 207 11.97 1.15 -5.79
C GLY A 207 11.81 -0.09 -4.91
N ILE A 208 10.60 -0.33 -4.41
CA ILE A 208 10.29 -1.50 -3.57
C ILE A 208 10.55 -2.83 -4.32
N LYS A 209 10.38 -2.89 -5.64
CA LYS A 209 10.70 -4.10 -6.43
C LYS A 209 12.19 -4.40 -6.56
N SER A 210 13.07 -3.48 -6.16
CA SER A 210 14.51 -3.76 -6.09
C SER A 210 14.92 -4.57 -4.86
N LEU A 211 13.98 -4.86 -3.95
CA LEU A 211 14.21 -5.71 -2.78
C LEU A 211 14.45 -7.18 -3.17
N PRO A 212 15.18 -7.94 -2.34
CA PRO A 212 15.39 -9.37 -2.53
C PRO A 212 14.09 -10.17 -2.70
N ALA A 213 14.13 -11.18 -3.58
CA ALA A 213 12.96 -11.98 -3.94
C ALA A 213 12.33 -12.74 -2.77
N ASN A 214 13.12 -13.10 -1.75
CA ASN A 214 12.63 -13.76 -0.53
C ASN A 214 11.73 -12.86 0.33
N LEU A 215 11.71 -11.54 0.10
CA LEU A 215 10.76 -10.61 0.71
C LEU A 215 9.46 -10.48 -0.09
N ALA A 216 9.34 -11.20 -1.22
CA ALA A 216 8.17 -11.21 -2.10
C ALA A 216 7.58 -9.80 -2.40
N PRO A 217 8.41 -8.81 -2.80
CA PRO A 217 7.98 -7.42 -2.92
C PRO A 217 6.94 -7.23 -4.02
N GLY A 218 5.96 -6.37 -3.75
CA GLY A 218 5.01 -5.84 -4.72
C GLY A 218 4.95 -4.32 -4.65
N ASN A 219 4.81 -3.64 -5.80
CA ASN A 219 4.76 -2.19 -5.86
C ASN A 219 3.71 -1.66 -6.84
N LYS A 220 3.41 -0.37 -6.69
CA LYS A 220 3.02 0.51 -7.79
C LYS A 220 3.95 1.71 -7.77
N ASN A 221 4.61 1.96 -8.89
CA ASN A 221 5.49 3.11 -9.06
C ASN A 221 4.77 4.29 -9.73
N GLY A 222 5.31 5.48 -9.54
CA GLY A 222 4.90 6.70 -10.23
C GLY A 222 6.09 7.58 -10.58
N TRP A 223 6.14 8.03 -11.83
CA TRP A 223 7.10 9.01 -12.28
C TRP A 223 6.52 9.99 -13.28
N SER A 224 6.91 11.25 -13.18
CA SER A 224 6.59 12.30 -14.15
C SER A 224 7.48 13.52 -13.93
N ASP A 225 7.57 14.36 -14.96
CA ASP A 225 8.13 15.71 -14.86
C ASP A 225 6.98 16.69 -14.68
N GLU A 226 6.88 17.28 -13.49
CA GLU A 226 5.72 18.06 -13.07
C GLU A 226 6.09 19.53 -12.82
N GLN A 227 5.08 20.35 -12.56
CA GLN A 227 5.33 21.67 -11.97
C GLN A 227 6.04 21.49 -10.61
N GLY A 228 7.26 22.01 -10.53
CA GLY A 228 8.15 21.86 -9.37
C GLY A 228 9.29 20.85 -9.58
N GLY A 229 9.34 20.14 -10.70
CA GLY A 229 10.41 19.21 -11.08
C GLY A 229 9.97 17.76 -11.18
N SER A 230 10.92 16.87 -11.47
CA SER A 230 10.65 15.42 -11.53
C SER A 230 10.17 14.90 -10.17
N VAL A 231 9.24 13.94 -10.19
CA VAL A 231 8.83 13.18 -9.00
C VAL A 231 9.07 11.69 -9.23
N MET A 232 9.68 10.98 -8.29
CA MET A 232 9.83 9.51 -8.30
C MET A 232 9.17 8.92 -7.07
N ASN A 233 8.17 8.07 -7.25
CA ASN A 233 7.42 7.47 -6.16
C ASN A 233 7.42 5.94 -6.29
N SER A 234 7.47 5.25 -5.15
CA SER A 234 7.29 3.81 -5.04
C SER A 234 6.46 3.49 -3.80
N ILE A 235 5.31 2.85 -3.98
CA ILE A 235 4.43 2.41 -2.90
C ILE A 235 4.17 0.92 -3.01
N GLY A 236 3.97 0.22 -1.90
CA GLY A 236 3.73 -1.21 -1.93
C GLY A 236 4.06 -1.91 -0.64
N PHE A 237 4.50 -3.17 -0.75
CA PHE A 237 4.72 -4.02 0.41
C PHE A 237 5.88 -4.99 0.19
N ALA A 238 6.38 -5.51 1.30
CA ALA A 238 7.35 -6.59 1.33
C ALA A 238 7.27 -7.37 2.66
N GLY A 239 8.02 -8.47 2.75
CA GLY A 239 8.02 -9.38 3.88
C GLY A 239 6.90 -10.41 3.82
N ASP A 240 7.00 -11.39 4.71
CA ASP A 240 6.06 -12.49 4.85
C ASP A 240 4.66 -11.96 5.09
N ASN A 241 3.68 -12.54 4.38
CA ASN A 241 2.28 -12.11 4.44
C ASN A 241 2.10 -10.60 4.22
N GLN A 242 3.02 -9.97 3.47
CA GLN A 242 3.01 -8.54 3.18
C GLN A 242 3.06 -7.73 4.49
N ARG A 243 3.94 -8.13 5.41
CA ARG A 243 4.05 -7.53 6.75
C ARG A 243 4.31 -6.03 6.70
N PHE A 244 5.23 -5.60 5.85
CA PHE A 244 5.64 -4.20 5.78
C PHE A 244 4.96 -3.52 4.60
N VAL A 245 4.14 -2.51 4.88
CA VAL A 245 3.69 -1.53 3.88
C VAL A 245 4.72 -0.43 3.82
N VAL A 246 5.06 0.02 2.61
CA VAL A 246 6.07 1.05 2.38
C VAL A 246 5.52 2.07 1.38
N ALA A 247 5.66 3.35 1.69
CA ALA A 247 5.43 4.44 0.75
C ALA A 247 6.66 5.37 0.76
N ILE A 248 7.24 5.58 -0.42
CA ILE A 248 8.37 6.47 -0.65
C ILE A 248 7.97 7.43 -1.76
N MET A 249 7.89 8.73 -1.47
CA MET A 249 7.62 9.76 -2.47
C MET A 249 8.78 10.76 -2.51
N ASN A 250 9.42 10.91 -3.67
CA ASN A 250 10.53 11.82 -3.86
C ASN A 250 10.14 12.93 -4.84
N ASN A 251 10.10 14.16 -4.35
CA ASN A 251 10.01 15.36 -5.18
C ASN A 251 11.41 15.94 -5.34
N LEU A 252 11.96 15.92 -6.56
CA LEU A 252 13.32 16.36 -6.83
C LEU A 252 13.48 17.89 -6.83
N ALA A 253 12.38 18.65 -6.75
CA ALA A 253 12.39 20.11 -6.60
C ALA A 253 13.25 20.86 -7.64
N GLY A 254 13.33 20.33 -8.87
CA GLY A 254 14.17 20.87 -9.95
C GLY A 254 15.69 20.69 -9.77
N GLN A 255 16.12 19.95 -8.74
CA GLN A 255 17.54 19.76 -8.39
C GLN A 255 18.13 18.46 -8.97
N GLY A 256 17.32 17.70 -9.71
CA GLY A 256 17.73 16.44 -10.33
C GLY A 256 16.64 15.90 -11.25
N GLY A 257 16.92 14.77 -11.88
CA GLY A 257 16.02 14.09 -12.81
C GLY A 257 15.63 12.67 -12.37
N GLN A 258 14.71 12.09 -13.13
CA GLN A 258 14.10 10.79 -12.85
C GLN A 258 15.11 9.66 -12.57
N ALA A 259 16.24 9.63 -13.27
CA ALA A 259 17.30 8.63 -13.03
C ALA A 259 17.87 8.70 -11.60
N GLN A 260 18.12 9.91 -11.09
CA GLN A 260 18.63 10.12 -9.73
C GLN A 260 17.58 9.76 -8.69
N GLY A 261 16.31 10.14 -8.92
CA GLY A 261 15.21 9.79 -8.04
C GLY A 261 14.96 8.28 -8.00
N LYS A 262 15.07 7.58 -9.14
CA LYS A 262 14.92 6.12 -9.23
C LYS A 262 15.96 5.42 -8.36
N VAL A 263 17.20 5.90 -8.41
CA VAL A 263 18.28 5.43 -7.51
C VAL A 263 17.91 5.74 -6.05
N THR A 264 17.47 6.97 -5.75
CA THR A 264 17.09 7.39 -4.40
C THR A 264 16.04 6.47 -3.78
N VAL A 265 14.88 6.30 -4.43
CA VAL A 265 13.78 5.51 -3.88
C VAL A 265 14.09 4.02 -3.79
N SER A 266 14.93 3.50 -4.70
CA SER A 266 15.39 2.11 -4.64
C SER A 266 16.36 1.88 -3.48
N GLN A 267 17.26 2.83 -3.22
CA GLN A 267 18.19 2.72 -2.09
C GLN A 267 17.46 2.90 -0.76
N VAL A 268 16.54 3.86 -0.65
CA VAL A 268 15.69 4.02 0.54
C VAL A 268 14.93 2.71 0.84
N ALA A 269 14.35 2.05 -0.15
CA ALA A 269 13.69 0.76 0.05
C ALA A 269 14.65 -0.31 0.63
N ARG A 270 15.88 -0.40 0.12
CA ARG A 270 16.91 -1.32 0.62
C ARG A 270 17.38 -0.97 2.03
N ASP A 271 17.54 0.31 2.34
CA ASP A 271 17.94 0.74 3.69
C ASP A 271 16.86 0.39 4.73
N LEU A 272 15.59 0.43 4.32
CA LEU A 272 14.45 0.05 5.16
C LEU A 272 14.30 -1.46 5.36
N LEU A 273 14.37 -2.25 4.28
CA LEU A 273 13.96 -3.67 4.28
C LEU A 273 14.96 -4.66 3.68
N GLY A 274 16.00 -4.19 3.00
CA GLY A 274 17.06 -5.01 2.38
C GLY A 274 17.82 -5.90 3.35
#